data_AF-A0A0D6QQB3-F1
#
_entry.id   AF-A0A0D6QQB3-F1
#
_cell.length_a   1.000
_cell.length_b   1.000
_cell.length_c   1.000
_cell.angle_alpha   90.00
_cell.angle_beta   90.00
_cell.angle_gamma   90.00
#
_symmetry.space_group_name_H-M   'P 1'
#
loop_
_entity.id
_entity.type
_entity.pdbx_description
1 polymer ?
#
loop_
_entity_poly.entity_id
_entity_poly.type
_entity_poly.pdbx_seq_one_letter_code
_entity_poly.pdbx_strand_id
1 'polypeptide(L)'
;MRVPMSSAAKVMLDAFDREVDETIRGSLNEVHRQAWNRAHLYALKLATLAAVFDAPHDAKVSRDHAEWAICLVRRSVSTILRRFERGEVGGSSQSKAEAAICRKVVEFIALTPEQRAAPRYGIGHSFRRGNFIPRNYFNKRLRDVQPFTGDGSALGRALAELVKADVLRLLDKHMAFKEFKTTGEVYTLGPNWK
;
A
#
# COMPACT_ATOMS: atom_id res chain seq x y z
N MET A 1 -0.02 -15.28 -36.68
CA MET A 1 1.40 -15.68 -36.70
C MET A 1 1.77 -16.19 -35.31
N ARG A 2 2.01 -17.50 -35.14
CA ARG A 2 2.50 -18.05 -33.85
C ARG A 2 4.01 -18.02 -33.88
N VAL A 3 4.62 -17.28 -32.96
CA VAL A 3 6.09 -17.25 -32.79
C VAL A 3 6.53 -18.58 -32.19
N PRO A 4 7.46 -19.33 -32.81
CA PRO A 4 7.96 -20.59 -32.27
C PRO A 4 8.68 -20.36 -30.93
N MET A 5 8.61 -21.35 -30.04
CA MET A 5 9.22 -21.27 -28.71
C MET A 5 10.31 -22.33 -28.57
N SER A 6 11.41 -21.98 -27.90
CA SER A 6 12.38 -22.98 -27.43
C SER A 6 11.75 -23.88 -26.36
N SER A 7 12.25 -25.11 -26.24
CA SER A 7 11.81 -26.06 -25.21
C SER A 7 11.98 -25.48 -23.81
N ALA A 8 13.10 -24.81 -23.55
CA ALA A 8 13.37 -24.15 -22.27
C ALA A 8 12.35 -23.05 -21.95
N ALA A 9 12.03 -22.18 -22.92
CA ALA A 9 11.02 -21.13 -22.73
C ALA A 9 9.64 -21.72 -22.43
N LYS A 10 9.25 -22.79 -23.15
CA LYS A 10 7.98 -23.48 -22.94
C LYS A 10 7.89 -24.03 -21.51
N VAL A 11 8.93 -24.72 -21.03
CA VAL A 11 8.95 -25.27 -19.66
C VAL A 11 8.79 -24.16 -18.61
N MET A 12 9.44 -23.01 -18.79
CA MET A 12 9.30 -21.87 -17.85
C MET A 12 7.91 -21.25 -17.86
N LEU A 13 7.32 -21.05 -19.04
CA LEU A 13 5.99 -20.46 -19.17
C LEU A 13 4.90 -21.41 -18.66
N ASP A 14 5.04 -22.71 -18.91
CA ASP A 14 4.15 -23.75 -18.37
C ASP A 14 4.29 -23.87 -16.83
N ALA A 15 5.52 -23.70 -16.29
CA ALA A 15 5.73 -23.66 -14.84
C ALA A 15 5.06 -22.42 -14.22
N PHE A 16 5.18 -21.26 -14.87
CA PHE A 16 4.53 -20.04 -14.42
C PHE A 16 3.01 -20.12 -14.47
N ASP A 17 2.43 -20.78 -15.48
CA ASP A 17 0.99 -21.02 -15.55
C ASP A 17 0.47 -21.81 -14.33
N ARG A 18 1.19 -22.87 -13.94
CA ARG A 18 0.86 -23.65 -12.73
C ARG A 18 0.95 -22.81 -11.46
N GLU A 19 1.99 -21.99 -11.32
CA GLU A 19 2.13 -21.05 -10.19
C GLU A 19 0.95 -20.08 -10.11
N VAL A 20 0.51 -19.53 -11.25
CA VAL A 20 -0.65 -18.63 -11.31
C VAL A 20 -1.91 -19.35 -10.85
N ASP A 21 -2.15 -20.56 -11.34
CA ASP A 21 -3.29 -21.39 -10.96
C ASP A 21 -3.31 -21.72 -9.46
N GLU A 22 -2.16 -22.12 -8.91
CA GLU A 22 -2.00 -22.40 -7.47
C GLU A 22 -2.24 -21.15 -6.63
N THR A 23 -1.71 -20.00 -7.06
CA THR A 23 -1.89 -18.72 -6.36
C THR A 23 -3.36 -18.29 -6.35
N ILE A 24 -4.09 -18.50 -7.46
CA ILE A 24 -5.53 -18.19 -7.54
C ILE A 24 -6.33 -19.13 -6.64
N ARG A 25 -6.04 -20.43 -6.64
CA ARG A 25 -6.74 -21.43 -5.81
C ARG A 25 -6.46 -21.24 -4.32
N GLY A 26 -5.24 -20.83 -3.96
CA GLY A 26 -4.83 -20.63 -2.56
C GLY A 26 -5.30 -19.31 -1.93
N SER A 27 -5.75 -18.34 -2.73
CA SER A 27 -6.15 -17.02 -2.23
C SER A 27 -7.63 -16.93 -1.87
N LEU A 28 -7.92 -16.56 -0.63
CA LEU A 28 -9.26 -16.18 -0.16
C LEU A 28 -9.64 -14.74 -0.54
N ASN A 29 -8.65 -13.91 -0.91
CA ASN A 29 -8.87 -12.52 -1.27
C ASN A 29 -9.17 -12.41 -2.78
N GLU A 30 -10.36 -11.91 -3.11
CA GLU A 30 -10.81 -11.77 -4.50
C GLU A 30 -9.91 -10.84 -5.32
N VAL A 31 -9.41 -9.77 -4.71
CA VAL A 31 -8.52 -8.81 -5.38
C VAL A 31 -7.20 -9.48 -5.75
N HIS A 32 -6.70 -10.35 -4.88
CA HIS A 32 -5.52 -11.16 -5.17
C HIS A 32 -5.80 -12.12 -6.34
N ARG A 33 -6.94 -12.80 -6.35
CA ARG A 33 -7.31 -13.68 -7.47
C ARG A 33 -7.41 -12.93 -8.78
N GLN A 34 -8.07 -11.78 -8.79
CA GLN A 34 -8.25 -10.97 -10.00
C GLN A 34 -6.95 -10.35 -10.50
N ALA A 35 -6.01 -10.01 -9.62
CA ALA A 35 -4.71 -9.49 -10.03
C ALA A 35 -3.86 -10.55 -10.74
N TRP A 36 -3.96 -11.81 -10.33
CA TRP A 36 -3.27 -12.93 -10.96
C TRP A 36 -4.02 -13.51 -12.17
N ASN A 37 -5.32 -13.23 -12.29
CA ASN A 37 -6.12 -13.62 -13.43
C ASN A 37 -5.49 -13.11 -14.73
N ARG A 38 -5.22 -14.01 -15.68
CA ARG A 38 -4.54 -13.75 -16.96
C ARG A 38 -3.07 -13.33 -16.88
N ALA A 39 -2.41 -13.42 -15.72
CA ALA A 39 -0.97 -13.12 -15.60
C ALA A 39 -0.12 -13.97 -16.56
N HIS A 40 -0.40 -15.27 -16.68
CA HIS A 40 0.29 -16.16 -17.62
C HIS A 40 0.10 -15.72 -19.09
N LEU A 41 -1.10 -15.28 -19.48
CA LEU A 41 -1.37 -14.79 -20.84
C LEU A 41 -0.57 -13.53 -21.15
N TYR A 42 -0.40 -12.64 -20.18
CA TYR A 42 0.45 -11.46 -20.35
C TYR A 42 1.92 -11.83 -20.49
N ALA A 43 2.41 -12.79 -19.71
CA ALA A 43 3.78 -13.28 -19.83
C ALA A 43 4.03 -13.88 -21.23
N LEU A 44 3.09 -14.69 -21.74
CA LEU A 44 3.17 -15.24 -23.10
C LEU A 44 3.25 -14.13 -24.16
N LYS A 45 2.35 -13.14 -24.11
CA LYS A 45 2.33 -12.03 -25.07
C LYS A 45 3.61 -11.20 -25.01
N LEU A 46 4.09 -10.88 -23.81
CA LEU A 46 5.32 -10.10 -23.62
C LEU A 46 6.56 -10.87 -24.10
N ALA A 47 6.64 -12.17 -23.83
CA ALA A 47 7.73 -13.01 -24.32
C ALA A 47 7.75 -13.09 -25.85
N THR A 48 6.57 -13.22 -26.48
CA THR A 48 6.48 -13.20 -27.96
C THR A 48 6.85 -11.84 -28.54
N LEU A 49 6.45 -10.75 -27.89
CA LEU A 49 6.77 -9.39 -28.34
C LEU A 49 8.28 -9.12 -28.22
N ALA A 50 8.90 -9.51 -27.11
CA ALA A 50 10.34 -9.42 -26.91
C ALA A 50 11.11 -10.18 -28.00
N ALA A 51 10.67 -11.40 -28.35
CA ALA A 51 11.28 -12.18 -29.41
C ALA A 51 11.19 -11.53 -30.80
N VAL A 52 10.06 -10.86 -31.11
CA VAL A 52 9.90 -10.13 -32.37
C VAL A 52 10.78 -8.88 -32.41
N PHE A 53 10.99 -8.20 -31.27
CA PHE A 53 11.90 -7.06 -31.20
C PHE A 53 13.37 -7.46 -31.34
N ASP A 54 13.75 -8.61 -30.79
CA ASP A 54 15.12 -9.12 -30.85
C ASP A 54 15.48 -9.62 -32.26
N ALA A 55 14.58 -10.39 -32.89
CA ALA A 55 14.78 -10.94 -34.23
C ALA A 55 13.50 -10.81 -35.09
N PRO A 56 13.27 -9.66 -35.77
CA PRO A 56 12.03 -9.42 -36.51
C PRO A 56 11.75 -10.40 -37.66
N HIS A 57 12.80 -10.92 -38.30
CA HIS A 57 12.70 -11.80 -39.47
C HIS A 57 12.68 -13.30 -39.12
N ASP A 58 13.15 -13.69 -37.93
CA ASP A 58 13.17 -15.07 -37.43
C ASP A 58 12.87 -15.11 -35.93
N ALA A 59 11.71 -14.57 -35.57
CA ALA A 59 11.34 -14.42 -34.17
C ALA A 59 11.20 -15.81 -33.51
N LYS A 60 11.94 -16.04 -32.43
CA LYS A 60 11.86 -17.26 -31.61
C LYS A 60 11.94 -16.92 -30.14
N VAL A 61 11.01 -17.44 -29.34
CA VAL A 61 11.01 -17.20 -27.89
C VAL A 61 12.13 -18.02 -27.25
N SER A 62 13.17 -17.32 -26.79
CA SER A 62 14.27 -17.87 -26.01
C SER A 62 13.90 -17.95 -24.53
N ARG A 63 14.76 -18.60 -23.75
CA ARG A 63 14.65 -18.64 -22.29
C ARG A 63 14.64 -17.22 -21.70
N ASP A 64 15.51 -16.35 -22.18
CA ASP A 64 15.67 -15.00 -21.63
C ASP A 64 14.43 -14.13 -21.86
N HIS A 65 13.77 -14.29 -23.02
CA HIS A 65 12.49 -13.64 -23.31
C HIS A 65 11.40 -14.07 -22.33
N ALA A 66 11.32 -15.36 -22.01
CA ALA A 66 10.36 -15.90 -21.05
C ALA A 66 10.66 -15.40 -19.62
N GLU A 67 11.92 -15.48 -19.19
CA GLU A 67 12.35 -15.05 -17.86
C GLU A 67 12.08 -13.55 -17.63
N TRP A 68 12.45 -12.70 -18.59
CA TRP A 68 12.17 -11.28 -18.53
C TRP A 68 10.66 -10.98 -18.44
N ALA A 69 9.86 -11.63 -19.28
CA ALA A 69 8.41 -11.42 -19.31
C ALA A 69 7.74 -11.84 -18.00
N ILE A 70 8.12 -12.99 -17.44
CA ILE A 70 7.62 -13.48 -16.14
C ILE A 70 7.99 -12.50 -15.02
N CYS A 71 9.25 -12.07 -14.97
CA CYS A 71 9.72 -11.11 -13.96
C CYS A 71 8.95 -9.79 -14.03
N LEU A 72 8.73 -9.27 -15.24
CA LEU A 72 7.97 -8.02 -15.45
C LEU A 72 6.52 -8.17 -14.96
N VAL A 73 5.85 -9.26 -15.31
CA VAL A 73 4.46 -9.52 -14.89
C VAL A 73 4.37 -9.67 -13.38
N ARG A 74 5.25 -10.46 -12.74
CA ARG A 74 5.28 -10.61 -11.27
C ARG A 74 5.44 -9.25 -10.57
N ARG A 75 6.34 -8.40 -11.08
CA ARG A 75 6.56 -7.05 -10.52
C ARG A 75 5.33 -6.16 -10.70
N SER A 76 4.65 -6.24 -11.85
CA SER A 76 3.41 -5.49 -12.11
C SER A 76 2.31 -5.90 -11.14
N VAL A 77 2.04 -7.20 -11.00
CA VAL A 77 1.03 -7.76 -10.08
C VAL A 77 1.34 -7.37 -8.64
N SER A 78 2.58 -7.55 -8.18
CA SER A 78 2.99 -7.14 -6.84
C SER A 78 2.81 -5.64 -6.59
N THR A 79 3.07 -4.80 -7.59
CA THR A 79 2.86 -3.35 -7.48
C THR A 79 1.39 -3.01 -7.27
N ILE A 80 0.49 -3.65 -8.02
CA ILE A 80 -0.96 -3.44 -7.90
C ILE A 80 -1.45 -3.90 -6.53
N LEU A 81 -1.06 -5.10 -6.10
CA LEU A 81 -1.46 -5.66 -4.80
C LEU A 81 -0.98 -4.79 -3.64
N ARG A 82 0.27 -4.32 -3.67
CA ARG A 82 0.80 -3.40 -2.65
C ARG A 82 0.01 -2.09 -2.60
N ARG A 83 -0.43 -1.55 -3.73
CA ARG A 83 -1.28 -0.34 -3.75
C ARG A 83 -2.66 -0.61 -3.15
N PHE A 84 -3.21 -1.80 -3.38
CA PHE A 84 -4.46 -2.22 -2.80
C PHE A 84 -4.37 -2.44 -1.28
N GLU A 85 -3.35 -3.15 -0.80
CA GLU A 85 -3.03 -3.28 0.63
C GLU A 85 -2.76 -1.92 1.28
N ARG A 86 -2.18 -0.99 0.51
CA ARG A 86 -2.01 0.40 0.93
C ARG A 86 -3.31 1.22 0.84
N GLY A 87 -4.46 0.63 0.51
CA GLY A 87 -5.74 1.35 0.44
C GLY A 87 -5.75 2.50 -0.56
N GLU A 88 -4.84 2.48 -1.54
CA GLU A 88 -4.74 3.53 -2.56
C GLU A 88 -5.72 3.30 -3.72
N VAL A 89 -6.27 2.09 -3.81
CA VAL A 89 -7.13 1.58 -4.88
C VAL A 89 -8.50 1.22 -4.30
N GLY A 90 -9.58 1.64 -4.96
CA GLY A 90 -10.96 1.44 -4.48
C GLY A 90 -11.42 2.44 -3.41
N GLY A 91 -12.73 2.69 -3.32
CA GLY A 91 -13.33 3.62 -2.36
C GLY A 91 -13.28 5.10 -2.76
N SER A 92 -14.07 5.93 -2.07
CA SER A 92 -14.06 7.39 -2.24
C SER A 92 -12.78 8.00 -1.67
N SER A 93 -12.44 9.22 -2.08
CA SER A 93 -11.30 9.95 -1.49
C SER A 93 -11.40 10.05 0.04
N GLN A 94 -12.62 10.13 0.59
CA GLN A 94 -12.83 10.16 2.03
C GLN A 94 -12.49 8.83 2.71
N SER A 95 -12.99 7.69 2.19
CA SER A 95 -12.69 6.37 2.76
C SER A 95 -11.19 6.07 2.74
N LYS A 96 -10.47 6.51 1.69
CA LYS A 96 -9.00 6.39 1.61
C LYS A 96 -8.29 7.24 2.67
N ALA A 97 -8.79 8.46 2.91
CA ALA A 97 -8.25 9.36 3.93
C ALA A 97 -8.38 8.74 5.33
N GLU A 98 -9.57 8.25 5.67
CA GLU A 98 -9.85 7.60 6.95
C GLU A 98 -8.98 6.35 7.15
N ALA A 99 -8.91 5.46 6.15
CA ALA A 99 -8.07 4.27 6.21
C ALA A 99 -6.56 4.60 6.34
N ALA A 100 -6.09 5.67 5.70
CA ALA A 100 -4.71 6.14 5.85
C ALA A 100 -4.43 6.64 7.27
N ILE A 101 -5.36 7.41 7.87
CA ILE A 101 -5.23 7.88 9.26
C ILE A 101 -5.22 6.69 10.23
N CYS A 102 -6.20 5.78 10.12
CA CYS A 102 -6.31 4.65 11.04
C CYS A 102 -5.05 3.77 11.01
N ARG A 103 -4.47 3.51 9.83
CA ARG A 103 -3.20 2.78 9.72
C ARG A 103 -2.04 3.50 10.40
N LYS A 104 -1.97 4.83 10.33
CA LYS A 104 -0.92 5.60 11.03
C LYS A 104 -1.13 5.62 12.54
N VAL A 105 -2.37 5.55 13.02
CA VAL A 105 -2.66 5.36 14.45
C VAL A 105 -2.19 3.98 14.92
N VAL A 106 -2.53 2.90 14.20
CA VAL A 106 -2.05 1.54 14.51
C VAL A 106 -0.51 1.49 14.50
N GLU A 107 0.12 2.06 13.46
CA GLU A 107 1.58 2.17 13.38
C GLU A 107 2.13 2.89 14.61
N PHE A 108 1.55 4.03 15.01
CA PHE A 108 2.00 4.80 16.18
C PHE A 108 1.91 4.00 17.48
N ILE A 109 0.80 3.31 17.72
CA ILE A 109 0.55 2.55 18.94
C ILE A 109 1.53 1.38 19.04
N ALA A 110 1.83 0.72 17.92
CA ALA A 110 2.79 -0.38 17.86
C ALA A 110 4.25 0.04 18.08
N LEU A 111 4.59 1.32 17.94
CA LEU A 111 5.96 1.81 18.19
C LEU A 111 6.27 1.85 19.69
N THR A 112 7.44 1.34 20.03
CA THR A 112 8.05 1.50 21.37
C THR A 112 8.40 2.97 21.66
N PRO A 113 8.47 3.38 22.94
CA PRO A 113 8.86 4.75 23.31
C PRO A 113 10.19 5.21 22.69
N GLU A 114 11.15 4.30 22.54
CA GLU A 114 12.46 4.52 21.93
C GLU A 114 12.32 4.78 20.42
N GLN A 115 11.51 3.99 19.72
CA GLN A 115 11.24 4.20 18.29
C GLN A 115 10.49 5.51 18.03
N ARG A 116 9.60 5.92 18.94
CA ARG A 116 8.90 7.21 18.87
C ARG A 116 9.84 8.41 19.06
N ALA A 117 10.98 8.23 19.72
CA ALA A 117 11.99 9.28 19.89
C ALA A 117 12.73 9.64 18.58
N ALA A 118 12.61 8.82 17.52
CA ALA A 118 13.29 9.05 16.27
C ALA A 118 12.89 10.41 15.64
N PRO A 119 13.86 11.24 15.19
CA PRO A 119 13.60 12.59 14.66
C PRO A 119 12.59 12.63 13.52
N ARG A 120 12.52 11.56 12.72
CA ARG A 120 11.57 11.40 11.60
C ARG A 120 10.11 11.55 12.01
N TYR A 121 9.75 11.20 13.24
CA TYR A 121 8.37 11.29 13.72
C TYR A 121 8.05 12.66 14.33
N GLY A 122 9.05 13.42 14.76
CA GLY A 122 8.85 14.74 15.38
C GLY A 122 7.99 14.70 16.64
N ILE A 123 8.03 13.60 17.41
CA ILE A 123 7.23 13.40 18.61
C ILE A 123 8.00 13.94 19.82
N GLY A 124 7.36 14.87 20.56
CA GLY A 124 7.91 15.41 21.80
C GLY A 124 8.02 14.35 22.90
N HIS A 125 8.92 14.55 23.88
CA HIS A 125 9.20 13.58 24.93
C HIS A 125 7.93 13.08 25.66
N SER A 126 6.99 13.99 25.93
CA SER A 126 5.74 13.70 26.65
C SER A 126 4.79 12.77 25.89
N PHE A 127 4.89 12.67 24.56
CA PHE A 127 4.03 11.82 23.72
C PHE A 127 4.65 10.45 23.40
N ARG A 128 5.85 10.17 23.92
CA ARG A 128 6.53 8.89 23.70
C ARG A 128 5.92 7.76 24.52
N ARG A 129 5.21 8.09 25.59
CA ARG A 129 4.50 7.15 26.46
C ARG A 129 2.99 7.38 26.34
N GLY A 130 2.22 6.29 26.31
CA GLY A 130 0.75 6.33 26.21
C GLY A 130 0.21 6.35 24.77
N ASN A 131 -1.10 6.55 24.64
CA ASN A 131 -1.84 6.46 23.37
C ASN A 131 -2.30 7.82 22.85
N PHE A 132 -1.57 8.89 23.19
CA PHE A 132 -1.84 10.25 22.76
C PHE A 132 -1.03 10.60 21.51
N ILE A 133 -1.74 11.00 20.46
CA ILE A 133 -1.20 11.18 19.12
C ILE A 133 -1.27 12.67 18.77
N PRO A 134 -0.14 13.38 18.69
CA PRO A 134 -0.15 14.80 18.36
C PRO A 134 -0.44 15.01 16.87
N ARG A 135 -1.15 16.08 16.50
CA ARG A 135 -1.43 16.44 15.10
C ARG A 135 -0.18 16.55 14.23
N ASN A 136 0.95 16.98 14.81
CA ASN A 136 2.23 17.07 14.11
C ASN A 136 2.72 15.71 13.58
N TYR A 137 2.41 14.61 14.26
CA TYR A 137 2.70 13.26 13.78
C TYR A 137 1.93 12.97 12.48
N PHE A 138 0.62 13.25 12.45
CA PHE A 138 -0.19 13.09 11.24
C PHE A 138 0.29 13.98 10.11
N ASN A 139 0.56 15.26 10.38
CA ASN A 139 1.09 16.18 9.38
C ASN A 139 2.37 15.66 8.74
N LYS A 140 3.33 15.15 9.54
CA LYS A 140 4.59 14.60 8.99
C LYS A 140 4.40 13.28 8.24
N ARG A 141 3.49 12.42 8.69
CA ARG A 141 3.36 11.05 8.16
C ARG A 141 2.37 10.92 7.01
N LEU A 142 1.44 11.86 6.87
CA LEU A 142 0.37 11.81 5.87
C LEU A 142 0.52 12.87 4.77
N ARG A 143 1.39 13.88 4.91
CA ARG A 143 1.57 14.95 3.90
C ARG A 143 1.80 14.42 2.48
N ASP A 144 2.66 13.41 2.34
CA ASP A 144 3.05 12.85 1.03
C ASP A 144 2.25 11.59 0.68
N VAL A 145 1.16 11.33 1.39
CA VAL A 145 0.31 10.15 1.19
C VAL A 145 -1.02 10.58 0.57
N GLN A 146 -1.40 9.96 -0.55
CA GLN A 146 -2.73 10.12 -1.13
C GLN A 146 -3.80 9.65 -0.12
N PRO A 147 -4.89 10.41 0.10
CA PRO A 147 -5.38 11.54 -0.69
C PRO A 147 -4.97 12.94 -0.17
N PHE A 148 -4.01 13.05 0.74
CA PHE A 148 -3.62 14.31 1.39
C PHE A 148 -2.54 15.10 0.61
N THR A 149 -1.86 14.45 -0.32
CA THR A 149 -0.83 15.10 -1.15
C THR A 149 -1.44 16.25 -1.96
N GLY A 150 -0.97 17.46 -1.70
CA GLY A 150 -1.43 18.68 -2.39
C GLY A 150 -2.69 19.33 -1.81
N ASP A 151 -3.39 18.69 -0.87
CA ASP A 151 -4.54 19.27 -0.15
C ASP A 151 -4.28 19.29 1.36
N GLY A 152 -3.76 20.42 1.86
CA GLY A 152 -3.50 20.63 3.29
C GLY A 152 -4.77 20.62 4.15
N SER A 153 -5.95 20.86 3.55
CA SER A 153 -7.24 20.88 4.27
C SER A 153 -7.84 19.49 4.44
N ALA A 154 -7.53 18.53 3.54
CA ALA A 154 -8.07 17.18 3.55
C ALA A 154 -7.81 16.45 4.88
N LEU A 155 -6.62 16.64 5.46
CA LEU A 155 -6.26 16.02 6.73
C LEU A 155 -7.09 16.57 7.90
N GLY A 156 -7.35 17.88 7.91
CA GLY A 156 -8.23 18.50 8.91
C GLY A 156 -9.66 17.97 8.83
N ARG A 157 -10.21 17.92 7.60
CA ARG A 157 -11.56 17.39 7.34
C ARG A 157 -11.69 15.92 7.76
N ALA A 158 -10.76 15.07 7.35
CA ALA A 158 -10.79 13.65 7.68
C ALA A 158 -10.66 13.38 9.19
N LEU A 159 -9.80 14.13 9.90
CA LEU A 159 -9.70 14.00 11.36
C LEU A 159 -10.97 14.48 12.06
N ALA A 160 -11.62 15.55 11.58
CA ALA A 160 -12.89 16.01 12.13
C ALA A 160 -14.01 14.97 11.96
N GLU A 161 -14.09 14.30 10.80
CA GLU A 161 -15.06 13.23 10.57
C GLU A 161 -14.80 12.01 11.46
N LEU A 162 -13.54 11.59 11.65
CA LEU A 162 -13.19 10.52 12.58
C LEU A 162 -13.52 10.84 14.04
N VAL A 163 -13.43 12.12 14.42
CA VAL A 163 -13.87 12.58 15.74
C VAL A 163 -15.39 12.58 15.88
N LYS A 164 -16.12 13.03 14.86
CA LYS A 164 -17.60 12.95 14.84
C LYS A 164 -18.10 11.52 14.90
N ALA A 165 -17.39 10.58 14.29
CA ALA A 165 -17.70 9.15 14.33
C ALA A 165 -17.29 8.46 15.65
N ASP A 166 -16.71 9.20 16.61
CA ASP A 166 -16.15 8.70 17.89
C ASP A 166 -15.14 7.56 17.72
N VAL A 167 -14.46 7.52 16.55
CA VAL A 167 -13.33 6.63 16.27
C VAL A 167 -12.06 7.19 16.91
N LEU A 168 -11.89 8.51 16.81
CA LEU A 168 -10.87 9.27 17.53
C LEU A 168 -11.53 10.25 18.49
N ARG A 169 -10.83 10.61 19.57
CA ARG A 169 -11.25 11.69 20.46
C ARG A 169 -10.22 12.79 20.49
N LEU A 170 -10.69 14.02 20.34
CA LEU A 170 -9.86 15.20 20.52
C LEU A 170 -9.75 15.49 22.02
N LEU A 171 -8.51 15.59 22.53
CA LEU A 171 -8.26 15.99 23.90
C LEU A 171 -8.59 17.47 24.08
N ASP A 172 -9.19 17.81 25.21
CA ASP A 172 -9.46 19.20 25.57
C ASP A 172 -8.16 20.03 25.58
N LYS A 173 -8.22 21.27 25.08
CA LYS A 173 -7.04 22.13 24.93
C LYS A 173 -6.36 22.44 26.27
N HIS A 174 -7.15 22.62 27.33
CA HIS A 174 -6.61 22.91 28.66
C HIS A 174 -5.88 21.69 29.23
N MET A 175 -6.44 20.49 29.02
CA MET A 175 -5.80 19.22 29.39
C MET A 175 -4.53 18.98 28.57
N ALA A 176 -4.58 19.19 27.26
CA ALA A 176 -3.41 19.05 26.38
C ALA A 176 -2.26 19.98 26.80
N PHE A 177 -2.58 21.22 27.18
CA PHE A 177 -1.58 22.17 27.67
C PHE A 177 -1.02 21.77 29.04
N LYS A 178 -1.88 21.37 29.98
CA LYS A 178 -1.49 20.96 31.33
C LYS A 178 -0.56 19.75 31.32
N GLU A 179 -0.88 18.73 30.52
CA GLU A 179 -0.19 17.43 30.54
C GLU A 179 1.00 17.39 29.56
N PHE A 180 0.85 17.97 28.36
CA PHE A 180 1.84 17.87 27.30
C PHE A 180 2.53 19.19 26.95
N LYS A 181 2.15 20.30 27.58
CA LYS A 181 2.66 21.66 27.28
C LYS A 181 2.56 22.01 25.80
N THR A 182 1.51 21.53 25.13
CA THR A 182 1.26 21.82 23.71
C THR A 182 -0.05 22.56 23.52
N THR A 183 -0.07 23.48 22.57
CA THR A 183 -1.28 24.17 22.09
C THR A 183 -1.89 23.48 20.86
N GLY A 184 -1.19 22.50 20.30
CA GLY A 184 -1.65 21.72 19.16
C GLY A 184 -2.73 20.70 19.53
N GLU A 185 -3.48 20.27 18.52
CA GLU A 185 -4.50 19.22 18.68
C GLU A 185 -3.83 17.88 19.01
N VAL A 186 -4.36 17.20 20.02
CA VAL A 186 -3.92 15.88 20.47
C VAL A 186 -5.11 14.94 20.41
N TYR A 187 -4.91 13.77 19.80
CA TYR A 187 -5.96 12.77 19.63
C TYR A 187 -5.67 11.54 20.49
N THR A 188 -6.71 10.88 20.93
CA THR A 188 -6.68 9.55 21.57
C THR A 188 -7.69 8.63 20.89
N LEU A 189 -7.64 7.33 21.21
CA LEU A 189 -8.59 6.35 20.70
C LEU A 189 -10.00 6.63 21.26
N GLY A 190 -11.00 6.64 20.39
CA GLY A 190 -12.40 6.67 20.77
C GLY A 190 -12.96 5.26 21.03
N PRO A 191 -14.18 5.15 21.56
CA PRO A 191 -14.84 3.88 21.84
C PRO A 191 -15.21 3.10 20.57
N ASN A 192 -15.38 3.77 19.43
CA ASN A 192 -15.66 3.11 18.16
C ASN A 192 -14.39 2.67 17.43
N TRP A 193 -13.23 2.75 18.08
CA TRP A 193 -11.97 2.23 17.55
C TRP A 193 -12.05 0.70 17.41
N LYS A 194 -11.76 0.20 16.21
CA LYS A 194 -11.75 -1.23 15.86
C LYS A 194 -10.38 -1.66 15.36
#